data_AF-A0A1S9TRV0-F1
#
_entry.id   AF-A0A1S9TRV0-F1
#
_cell.length_a   1.000
_cell.length_b   1.000
_cell.length_c   1.000
_cell.angle_alpha   90.00
_cell.angle_beta   90.00
_cell.angle_gamma   90.00
#
_symmetry.space_group_name_H-M   'P 1'
#
loop_
_entity.id
_entity.type
_entity.pdbx_description
1 polymer ?
#
loop_
_entity_poly.entity_id
_entity_poly.type
_entity_poly.pdbx_seq_one_letter_code
_entity_poly.pdbx_strand_id
1 'polypeptide(L)'
;MEKQMCGAMTRKGTPCQKEGIGRNGRCRLHGGKSTGPKDRAKHSASLLGNKNALKTGEYESIYHSTLLEDEKPLYDNMSTDCEQSVTDRIKLIGLRTRRIMQRYSEELLKDKPSDKKIKQLEEALTRIDGRFTELMREKRELTKDKPYEEDGSLDQLCNILNGLREQREKKLDGL
;
A
#
# COMPACT_ATOMS: atom_id res chain seq x y z
N MET A 1 26.33 27.98 41.04
CA MET A 1 25.25 27.37 40.23
C MET A 1 25.90 26.72 39.02
N GLU A 2 25.87 25.40 38.94
CA GLU A 2 26.34 24.66 37.76
C GLU A 2 25.59 25.14 36.51
N LYS A 3 26.34 25.43 35.43
CA LYS A 3 25.74 25.80 34.14
C LYS A 3 25.07 24.57 33.54
N GLN A 4 23.75 24.49 33.67
CA GLN A 4 22.98 23.42 33.06
C GLN A 4 22.99 23.54 31.53
N MET A 5 23.46 22.52 30.85
CA MET A 5 23.48 22.45 29.39
C MET A 5 22.08 22.27 28.81
N CYS A 6 21.87 22.70 27.57
CA CYS A 6 20.59 22.59 26.88
C CYS A 6 20.24 21.12 26.60
N GLY A 7 19.17 20.61 27.19
CA GLY A 7 18.72 19.22 27.04
C GLY A 7 18.04 18.86 25.71
N ALA A 8 18.31 19.56 24.62
CA ALA A 8 17.69 19.33 23.31
C ALA A 8 18.67 18.67 22.33
N MET A 9 18.17 17.84 21.41
CA MET A 9 18.95 17.24 20.34
C MET A 9 19.00 18.15 19.11
N THR A 10 20.16 18.24 18.46
CA THR A 10 20.30 18.95 17.19
C THR A 10 19.75 18.11 16.04
N ARG A 11 19.57 18.73 14.86
CA ARG A 11 19.13 18.02 13.64
C ARG A 11 20.08 16.90 13.20
N LYS A 12 21.34 16.93 13.66
CA LYS A 12 22.34 15.87 13.41
C LYS A 12 22.27 14.72 14.44
N GLY A 13 21.33 14.77 15.39
CA GLY A 13 21.19 13.73 16.42
C GLY A 13 22.18 13.84 17.58
N THR A 14 22.89 14.97 17.73
CA THR A 14 23.82 15.20 18.85
C THR A 14 23.22 16.12 19.92
N PRO A 15 23.63 16.03 21.20
CA PRO A 15 23.19 16.93 22.25
C PRO A 15 23.55 18.40 21.96
N CYS A 16 22.67 19.33 22.34
CA CYS A 16 22.93 20.76 22.19
C CYS A 16 24.01 21.24 23.16
N GLN A 17 25.08 21.81 22.62
CA GLN A 17 26.21 22.33 23.39
C GLN A 17 25.99 23.75 23.96
N LYS A 18 24.80 24.35 23.79
CA LYS A 18 24.52 25.69 24.32
C LYS A 18 24.05 25.59 25.77
N GLU A 19 24.36 26.62 26.56
CA GLU A 19 23.84 26.75 27.92
C GLU A 19 22.31 26.89 27.94
N GLY A 20 21.67 26.21 28.89
CA GLY A 20 20.25 26.37 29.20
C GLY A 20 20.02 27.69 29.96
N ILE A 21 19.02 28.46 29.56
CA ILE A 21 18.83 29.84 30.04
C ILE A 21 17.56 29.97 30.91
N GLY A 22 16.77 28.90 31.05
CA GLY A 22 15.50 28.94 31.76
C GLY A 22 15.23 27.67 32.56
N ARG A 23 14.15 27.70 33.36
CA ARG A 23 13.69 26.56 34.20
C ARG A 23 13.41 25.28 33.41
N ASN A 24 13.21 25.39 32.09
CA ASN A 24 13.00 24.26 31.19
C ASN A 24 14.30 23.61 30.69
N GLY A 25 15.48 24.09 31.12
CA GLY A 25 16.78 23.53 30.75
C GLY A 25 17.11 23.63 29.27
N ARG A 26 16.48 24.55 28.51
CA ARG A 26 16.71 24.74 27.07
C ARG A 26 17.37 26.10 26.77
N CYS A 27 18.14 26.16 25.69
CA CYS A 27 18.78 27.39 25.23
C CYS A 27 17.80 28.27 24.44
N ARG A 28 18.20 29.51 24.12
CA ARG A 28 17.39 30.45 23.32
C ARG A 28 16.91 29.87 21.98
N LEU A 29 17.71 29.03 21.33
CA LEU A 29 17.36 28.44 20.04
C LEU A 29 16.40 27.25 20.13
N HIS A 30 16.29 26.62 21.31
CA HIS A 30 15.43 25.45 21.53
C HIS A 30 14.25 25.78 22.46
N GLY A 31 13.79 27.04 22.46
CA GLY A 31 12.62 27.46 23.22
C GLY A 31 12.87 27.76 24.70
N GLY A 32 14.13 27.99 25.09
CA GLY A 32 14.49 28.40 26.46
C GLY A 32 13.83 29.70 26.92
N LYS A 33 13.43 30.57 25.98
CA LYS A 33 12.67 31.80 26.24
C LYS A 33 11.15 31.63 26.06
N SER A 34 10.67 30.43 25.72
CA SER A 34 9.24 30.21 25.52
C SER A 34 8.53 30.19 26.87
N THR A 35 7.49 31.03 27.00
CA THR A 35 6.58 31.03 28.15
C THR A 35 5.39 30.09 27.95
N GLY A 36 5.36 29.35 26.84
CA GLY A 36 4.20 28.59 26.40
C GLY A 36 3.09 29.48 25.82
N PRO A 37 1.93 28.87 25.47
CA PRO A 37 0.78 29.60 24.94
C PRO A 37 0.26 30.63 25.96
N LYS A 38 -0.08 31.83 25.48
CA LYS A 38 -0.64 32.91 26.33
C LYS A 38 -2.01 32.55 26.92
N ASP A 39 -2.81 31.82 26.15
CA ASP A 39 -4.10 31.27 26.57
C ASP A 39 -4.06 29.74 26.38
N ARG A 40 -4.05 29.02 27.49
CA ARG A 40 -3.97 27.56 27.49
C ARG A 40 -5.26 26.92 27.00
N ALA A 41 -6.42 27.50 27.30
CA ALA A 41 -7.72 26.95 26.92
C ALA A 41 -7.95 27.08 25.41
N LYS A 42 -7.63 28.24 24.84
CA LYS A 42 -7.67 28.43 23.38
C LYS A 42 -6.67 27.53 22.68
N HIS A 43 -5.47 27.37 23.23
CA HIS A 43 -4.47 26.46 22.66
C HIS A 43 -4.91 24.99 22.72
N SER A 44 -5.45 24.52 23.85
CA SER A 44 -5.96 23.14 23.95
C SER A 44 -7.13 22.90 22.99
N ALA A 45 -8.05 23.86 22.86
CA ALA A 45 -9.13 23.77 21.88
C ALA A 45 -8.59 23.68 20.45
N SER A 46 -7.54 24.43 20.11
CA SER A 46 -6.91 24.37 18.78
C SER A 46 -6.17 23.06 18.49
N LEU A 47 -5.82 22.30 19.52
CA LEU A 47 -5.18 20.99 19.37
C LEU A 47 -6.20 19.86 19.19
N LEU A 48 -7.49 20.09 19.49
CA LEU A 48 -8.52 19.08 19.39
C LEU A 48 -8.72 18.69 17.91
N GLY A 49 -8.61 17.40 17.60
CA GLY A 49 -8.69 16.90 16.22
C GLY A 49 -7.45 17.17 15.35
N ASN A 50 -6.36 17.68 15.93
CA ASN A 50 -5.12 17.90 15.17
C ASN A 50 -4.47 16.58 14.75
N LYS A 51 -4.42 16.34 13.44
CA LYS A 51 -3.80 15.16 12.81
C LYS A 51 -2.32 15.33 12.43
N ASN A 52 -1.70 16.49 12.71
CA ASN A 52 -0.33 16.81 12.28
C ASN A 52 0.77 15.88 12.83
N ALA A 53 0.51 15.20 13.95
CA ALA A 53 1.44 14.22 14.52
C ALA A 53 1.21 12.78 13.99
N LEU A 54 0.13 12.56 13.23
CA LEU A 54 -0.16 11.27 12.60
C LEU A 54 0.81 11.10 11.43
N LYS A 55 1.69 10.10 11.55
CA LYS A 55 2.70 9.83 10.52
C LYS A 55 2.18 8.92 9.42
N THR A 56 1.42 7.90 9.79
CA THR A 56 0.98 6.83 8.89
C THR A 56 -0.52 6.55 8.96
N GLY A 57 -1.20 6.97 10.03
CA GLY A 57 -2.61 6.65 10.28
C GLY A 57 -2.91 5.19 10.65
N GLU A 58 -1.88 4.33 10.68
CA GLU A 58 -2.00 2.87 10.91
C GLU A 58 -2.71 2.50 12.23
N TYR A 59 -2.50 3.32 13.26
CA TYR A 59 -3.08 3.12 14.59
C TYR A 59 -4.23 4.10 14.88
N GLU A 60 -4.84 4.71 13.86
CA GLU A 60 -6.05 5.50 14.05
C GLU A 60 -7.23 4.59 14.43
N SER A 61 -7.97 4.96 15.47
CA SER A 61 -9.23 4.31 15.80
C SER A 61 -10.31 4.80 14.83
N ILE A 62 -10.74 3.94 13.92
CA ILE A 62 -11.77 4.23 12.92
C ILE A 62 -13.09 3.60 13.39
N TYR A 63 -14.09 4.44 13.62
CA TYR A 63 -15.46 4.02 13.87
C TYR A 63 -16.32 4.33 12.64
N HIS A 64 -17.40 3.59 12.44
CA HIS A 64 -18.33 3.84 11.33
C HIS A 64 -18.87 5.27 11.34
N SER A 65 -19.15 5.83 12.53
CA SER A 65 -19.61 7.21 12.70
C SER A 65 -18.57 8.28 12.34
N THR A 66 -17.29 7.89 12.22
CA THR A 66 -16.18 8.79 11.89
C THR A 66 -15.74 8.70 10.44
N LEU A 67 -16.37 7.83 9.63
CA LEU A 67 -16.09 7.70 8.21
C LEU A 67 -16.47 8.98 7.45
N LEU A 68 -15.58 9.41 6.57
CA LEU A 68 -15.82 10.49 5.62
C LEU A 68 -16.86 10.08 4.57
N GLU A 69 -17.48 11.06 3.91
CA GLU A 69 -18.57 10.79 2.95
C GLU A 69 -18.10 9.96 1.73
N ASP A 70 -16.84 10.08 1.32
CA ASP A 70 -16.24 9.26 0.25
C ASP A 70 -15.79 7.87 0.75
N GLU A 71 -15.58 7.70 2.06
CA GLU A 71 -15.20 6.43 2.68
C GLU A 71 -16.40 5.50 2.93
N LYS A 72 -17.58 6.06 3.25
CA LYS A 72 -18.81 5.28 3.47
C LYS A 72 -19.17 4.34 2.31
N PRO A 73 -19.26 4.81 1.04
CA PRO A 73 -19.57 3.91 -0.06
C PRO A 73 -18.45 2.88 -0.28
N LEU A 74 -17.19 3.20 0.05
CA LEU A 74 -16.11 2.20 -0.02
C LEU A 74 -16.32 1.10 1.01
N TYR A 75 -16.63 1.47 2.26
CA TYR A 75 -16.92 0.54 3.35
C TYR A 75 -18.09 -0.38 2.99
N ASP A 76 -19.18 0.18 2.48
CA ASP A 76 -20.38 -0.60 2.13
C ASP A 76 -20.14 -1.57 0.96
N ASN A 77 -19.26 -1.21 0.02
CA ASN A 77 -18.90 -2.06 -1.12
C ASN A 77 -17.78 -3.06 -0.80
N MET A 78 -17.18 -3.02 0.38
CA MET A 78 -16.18 -4.02 0.77
C MET A 78 -16.87 -5.36 1.01
N SER A 79 -16.55 -6.35 0.17
CA SER A 79 -17.05 -7.70 0.35
C SER A 79 -16.64 -8.26 1.72
N THR A 80 -17.60 -8.78 2.46
CA THR A 80 -17.36 -9.58 3.67
C THR A 80 -17.09 -11.04 3.36
N ASP A 81 -17.30 -11.46 2.10
CA ASP A 81 -16.96 -12.80 1.65
C ASP A 81 -15.44 -12.92 1.40
N CYS A 82 -14.82 -13.81 2.16
CA CYS A 82 -13.39 -14.10 2.10
C CYS A 82 -12.98 -14.64 0.71
N GLU A 83 -13.78 -15.51 0.10
CA GLU A 83 -13.41 -16.10 -1.20
C GLU A 83 -13.43 -15.04 -2.31
N GLN A 84 -14.47 -14.23 -2.36
CA GLN A 84 -14.56 -13.10 -3.29
C GLN A 84 -13.40 -12.12 -3.08
N SER A 85 -13.08 -11.80 -1.82
CA SER A 85 -11.99 -10.89 -1.47
C SER A 85 -10.62 -11.40 -1.95
N VAL A 86 -10.32 -12.69 -1.73
CA VAL A 86 -9.09 -13.33 -2.22
C VAL A 86 -9.08 -13.36 -3.75
N THR A 87 -10.20 -13.68 -4.38
CA THR A 87 -10.33 -13.71 -5.85
C THR A 87 -10.08 -12.34 -6.48
N ASP A 88 -10.67 -11.27 -5.94
CA ASP A 88 -10.46 -9.92 -6.45
C ASP A 88 -9.02 -9.45 -6.23
N ARG A 89 -8.39 -9.87 -5.12
CA ARG A 89 -6.97 -9.60 -4.88
C ARG A 89 -6.07 -10.30 -5.91
N ILE A 90 -6.38 -11.54 -6.27
CA ILE A 90 -5.70 -12.29 -7.32
C ILE A 90 -5.82 -11.57 -8.67
N LYS A 91 -7.02 -11.14 -9.07
CA LYS A 91 -7.24 -10.38 -10.31
C LYS A 91 -6.41 -9.09 -10.34
N LEU A 92 -6.41 -8.34 -9.23
CA LEU A 92 -5.61 -7.12 -9.10
C LEU A 92 -4.10 -7.39 -9.21
N ILE A 93 -3.63 -8.50 -8.66
CA ILE A 93 -2.24 -8.93 -8.83
C ILE A 93 -1.92 -9.19 -10.31
N GLY A 94 -2.79 -9.92 -11.04
CA GLY A 94 -2.60 -10.13 -12.48
C GLY A 94 -2.45 -8.82 -13.26
N LEU A 95 -3.30 -7.83 -12.97
CA LEU A 95 -3.20 -6.49 -13.57
C LEU A 95 -1.90 -5.76 -13.19
N ARG A 96 -1.45 -5.88 -11.93
CA ARG A 96 -0.19 -5.28 -11.47
C ARG A 96 1.01 -5.93 -12.15
N THR A 97 1.04 -7.25 -12.26
CA THR A 97 2.09 -7.99 -12.98
C THR A 97 2.17 -7.52 -14.42
N ARG A 98 1.04 -7.45 -15.14
CA ARG A 98 1.00 -6.92 -16.51
C ARG A 98 1.61 -5.52 -16.62
N ARG A 99 1.23 -4.59 -15.72
CA ARG A 99 1.75 -3.21 -15.74
C ARG A 99 3.25 -3.14 -15.45
N ILE A 100 3.76 -4.00 -14.56
CA ILE A 100 5.19 -4.03 -14.25
C ILE A 100 5.97 -4.63 -15.41
N MET A 101 5.49 -5.73 -16.00
CA MET A 101 6.08 -6.33 -17.18
C MET A 101 6.11 -5.38 -18.38
N GLN A 102 5.05 -4.59 -18.56
CA GLN A 102 5.02 -3.55 -19.58
C GLN A 102 6.14 -2.52 -19.36
N ARG A 103 6.28 -1.99 -18.13
CA ARG A 103 7.36 -1.05 -17.79
C ARG A 103 8.76 -1.65 -17.91
N TYR A 104 8.89 -2.94 -17.63
CA TYR A 104 10.14 -3.69 -17.78
C TYR A 104 10.52 -3.78 -19.26
N SER A 105 9.58 -4.19 -20.11
CA SER A 105 9.75 -4.21 -21.57
C SER A 105 10.10 -2.83 -22.12
N GLU A 106 9.37 -1.79 -21.71
CA GLU A 106 9.64 -0.39 -22.09
C GLU A 106 11.04 0.08 -21.67
N GLU A 107 11.56 -0.37 -20.52
CA GLU A 107 12.90 0.00 -20.07
C GLU A 107 14.00 -0.70 -20.87
N LEU A 108 13.80 -1.97 -21.24
CA LEU A 108 14.74 -2.73 -22.05
C LEU A 108 14.84 -2.21 -23.49
N LEU A 109 13.76 -1.67 -24.04
CA LEU A 109 13.72 -1.14 -25.41
C LEU A 109 14.40 0.24 -25.55
N LYS A 110 14.89 0.84 -24.47
CA LYS A 110 15.59 2.12 -24.53
C LYS A 110 16.99 1.95 -25.09
N ASP A 111 17.49 2.97 -25.80
CA ASP A 111 18.89 3.04 -26.26
C ASP A 111 19.90 2.90 -25.11
N LYS A 112 19.54 3.35 -23.91
CA LYS A 112 20.31 3.20 -22.67
C LYS A 112 19.41 2.76 -21.51
N PRO A 113 19.23 1.45 -21.31
CA PRO A 113 18.46 0.91 -20.20
C PRO A 113 19.09 1.23 -18.85
N SER A 114 18.26 1.41 -17.82
CA SER A 114 18.73 1.60 -16.45
C SER A 114 18.71 0.29 -15.66
N ASP A 115 19.89 -0.29 -15.42
CA ASP A 115 20.04 -1.55 -14.64
C ASP A 115 19.40 -1.44 -13.26
N LYS A 116 19.54 -0.28 -12.61
CA LYS A 116 18.92 -0.02 -11.29
C LYS A 116 17.40 -0.14 -11.38
N LYS A 117 16.79 0.39 -12.42
CA LYS A 117 15.34 0.37 -12.60
C LYS A 117 14.84 -1.01 -13.00
N ILE A 118 15.59 -1.71 -13.86
CA ILE A 118 15.33 -3.12 -14.22
C ILE A 118 15.31 -3.97 -12.95
N LYS A 119 16.36 -3.91 -12.14
CA LYS A 119 16.43 -4.64 -10.86
C LYS A 119 15.27 -4.31 -9.93
N GLN A 120 14.87 -3.05 -9.83
CA GLN A 120 13.71 -2.65 -9.02
C GLN A 120 12.39 -3.26 -9.51
N LEU A 121 12.22 -3.38 -10.83
CA LEU A 121 11.04 -4.00 -11.44
C LEU A 121 11.03 -5.52 -11.23
N GLU A 122 12.18 -6.18 -11.38
CA GLU A 122 12.35 -7.61 -11.09
C GLU A 122 12.03 -7.93 -9.63
N GLU A 123 12.61 -7.18 -8.69
CA GLU A 123 12.31 -7.35 -7.26
C GLU A 123 10.83 -7.11 -6.96
N ALA A 124 10.19 -6.18 -7.67
CA ALA A 124 8.75 -5.94 -7.53
C ALA A 124 7.91 -7.12 -8.04
N LEU A 125 8.32 -7.74 -9.16
CA LEU A 125 7.70 -8.97 -9.68
C LEU A 125 7.83 -10.11 -8.68
N THR A 126 9.04 -10.37 -8.15
CA THR A 126 9.25 -11.42 -7.15
C THR A 126 8.35 -11.23 -5.92
N ARG A 127 8.21 -9.99 -5.41
CA ARG A 127 7.30 -9.70 -4.29
C ARG A 127 5.83 -9.93 -4.64
N ILE A 128 5.43 -9.69 -5.89
CA ILE A 128 4.07 -9.93 -6.35
C ILE A 128 3.81 -11.42 -6.50
N ASP A 129 4.74 -12.17 -7.06
CA ASP A 129 4.62 -13.62 -7.25
C ASP A 129 4.55 -14.36 -5.91
N GLY A 130 5.32 -13.90 -4.90
CA GLY A 130 5.19 -14.39 -3.53
C GLY A 130 3.77 -14.22 -2.98
N ARG A 131 3.21 -13.01 -3.07
CA ARG A 131 1.83 -12.73 -2.63
C ARG A 131 0.79 -13.49 -3.45
N PHE A 132 1.01 -13.66 -4.75
CA PHE A 132 0.12 -14.46 -5.60
C PHE A 132 0.07 -15.90 -5.11
N THR A 133 1.23 -16.48 -4.81
CA THR A 133 1.34 -17.85 -4.29
C THR A 133 0.62 -18.01 -2.96
N GLU A 134 0.75 -17.04 -2.06
CA GLU A 134 0.04 -17.01 -0.77
C GLU A 134 -1.49 -16.99 -0.97
N LEU A 135 -2.00 -16.07 -1.78
CA LEU A 135 -3.44 -15.94 -2.05
C LEU A 135 -4.01 -17.15 -2.78
N MET A 136 -3.23 -17.77 -3.69
CA MET A 136 -3.65 -19.00 -4.36
C MET A 136 -3.76 -20.17 -3.39
N ARG A 137 -2.87 -20.25 -2.39
CA ARG A 137 -2.99 -21.24 -1.31
C ARG A 137 -4.24 -20.99 -0.49
N GLU A 138 -4.46 -19.75 -0.04
CA GLU A 138 -5.65 -19.37 0.72
C GLU A 138 -6.95 -19.64 -0.05
N LYS A 139 -7.00 -19.28 -1.33
CA LYS A 139 -8.14 -19.61 -2.19
C LYS A 139 -8.41 -21.11 -2.21
N ARG A 140 -7.35 -21.91 -2.40
CA ARG A 140 -7.48 -23.37 -2.40
C ARG A 140 -8.10 -23.85 -1.09
N GLU A 141 -7.60 -23.38 0.06
CA GLU A 141 -8.14 -23.70 1.39
C GLU A 141 -9.63 -23.36 1.51
N LEU A 142 -10.04 -22.15 1.12
CA LEU A 142 -11.44 -21.70 1.16
C LEU A 142 -12.38 -22.54 0.28
N THR A 143 -11.85 -23.13 -0.79
CA THR A 143 -12.61 -23.95 -1.74
C THR A 143 -12.55 -25.46 -1.47
N LYS A 144 -11.80 -25.93 -0.46
CA LYS A 144 -11.52 -27.36 -0.25
C LYS A 144 -12.76 -28.23 -0.09
N ASP A 145 -13.77 -27.72 0.61
CA ASP A 145 -14.97 -28.48 0.97
C ASP A 145 -16.16 -28.14 0.08
N LYS A 146 -15.98 -27.24 -0.91
CA LYS A 146 -17.05 -26.89 -1.84
C LYS A 146 -17.22 -28.02 -2.87
N PRO A 147 -18.45 -28.49 -3.13
CA PRO A 147 -18.70 -29.41 -4.22
C PRO A 147 -18.22 -28.76 -5.52
N TYR A 148 -17.58 -29.56 -6.38
CA TYR A 148 -17.21 -29.11 -7.72
C TYR A 148 -18.51 -28.81 -8.47
N GLU A 149 -18.82 -27.53 -8.64
CA GLU A 149 -19.87 -27.13 -9.57
C GLU A 149 -19.27 -27.11 -10.98
N GLU A 150 -19.84 -27.90 -11.88
CA GLU A 150 -19.57 -27.79 -13.31
C GLU A 150 -20.07 -26.41 -13.77
N ASP A 151 -19.19 -25.42 -13.74
CA ASP A 151 -19.46 -24.05 -14.21
C ASP A 151 -19.52 -23.95 -15.75
N GLY A 152 -19.48 -25.10 -16.45
CA GLY A 152 -19.43 -25.20 -17.90
C GLY A 152 -18.17 -24.59 -18.52
N SER A 153 -17.17 -24.19 -17.73
CA SER A 153 -15.94 -23.57 -18.25
C SER A 153 -15.15 -24.53 -19.14
N LEU A 154 -15.16 -25.83 -18.80
CA LEU A 154 -14.54 -26.87 -19.61
C LEU A 154 -15.25 -27.01 -20.97
N ASP A 155 -16.59 -26.98 -20.98
CA ASP A 155 -17.38 -27.04 -22.21
C ASP A 155 -17.16 -25.79 -23.07
N GLN A 156 -17.10 -24.61 -22.45
CA GLN A 156 -16.75 -23.37 -23.14
C GLN A 156 -15.35 -23.45 -23.76
N LEU A 157 -14.36 -23.99 -23.05
CA LEU A 157 -13.02 -24.20 -23.58
C LEU A 157 -13.02 -25.19 -24.75
N CYS A 158 -13.72 -26.33 -24.62
CA CYS A 158 -13.88 -27.32 -25.68
C CYS A 158 -14.51 -26.69 -26.94
N ASN A 159 -15.54 -25.85 -26.78
CA ASN A 159 -16.18 -25.13 -27.87
C ASN A 159 -15.22 -24.15 -28.56
N ILE A 160 -14.44 -23.39 -27.79
CA ILE A 160 -13.42 -22.48 -28.33
C ILE A 160 -12.36 -23.26 -29.12
N LEU A 161 -11.86 -24.35 -28.55
CA LEU A 161 -10.83 -25.19 -29.19
C LEU A 161 -11.34 -25.85 -30.47
N ASN A 162 -12.59 -26.32 -30.48
CA ASN A 162 -13.23 -26.87 -31.68
C ASN A 162 -13.40 -25.80 -32.77
N GLY A 163 -13.87 -24.61 -32.41
CA GLY A 163 -13.96 -23.49 -33.36
C GLY A 163 -12.61 -23.10 -33.97
N LEU A 164 -11.53 -23.13 -33.18
CA LEU A 164 -10.17 -22.88 -33.68
C LEU A 164 -9.67 -23.99 -34.61
N ARG A 165 -10.05 -25.26 -34.38
CA ARG A 165 -9.74 -26.38 -35.28
C ARG A 165 -10.47 -26.23 -36.62
N GLU A 166 -11.76 -25.94 -36.59
CA GLU A 166 -12.55 -25.71 -37.81
C GLU A 166 -12.03 -24.52 -38.63
N GLN A 167 -11.61 -23.43 -37.97
CA GLN A 167 -10.99 -22.30 -38.65
C GLN A 167 -9.65 -22.66 -39.30
N ARG A 168 -8.91 -23.60 -38.71
CA ARG A 168 -7.65 -24.09 -39.27
C ARG A 168 -7.89 -25.01 -40.46
N GLU A 169 -8.86 -25.90 -40.38
CA GLU A 169 -9.27 -26.79 -41.49
C GLU A 169 -9.80 -25.98 -42.68
N LYS A 170 -10.69 -25.00 -42.45
CA LYS A 170 -11.17 -24.08 -43.50
C LYS A 170 -10.07 -23.25 -44.15
N LYS A 171 -8.98 -22.94 -43.43
CA LYS A 171 -7.80 -22.26 -43.99
C LYS A 171 -6.91 -23.20 -44.82
N LEU A 172 -6.94 -24.50 -44.55
CA LEU A 172 -6.21 -25.52 -45.29
C LEU A 172 -6.97 -25.95 -46.56
N ASP A 173 -8.29 -26.00 -46.50
CA ASP A 173 -9.17 -26.38 -47.63
C ASP A 173 -9.41 -25.23 -48.64
N GLY A 174 -9.03 -24.00 -48.28
CA GLY A 174 -9.13 -22.80 -49.12
C GLY A 174 -7.85 -22.41 -49.88
N LEU A 175 -6.86 -23.33 -49.90
CA LEU A 175 -5.56 -23.23 -50.59
C LEU A 175 -5.48 -24.33 -51.66
#